data_AF-A0A382PF27-F1
#
_entry.id   AF-A0A382PF27-F1
#
_cell.length_a   1.000
_cell.length_b   1.000
_cell.length_c   1.000
_cell.angle_alpha   90.00
_cell.angle_beta   90.00
_cell.angle_gamma   90.00
#
_symmetry.space_group_name_H-M   'P 1'
#
loop_
_entity.id
_entity.type
_entity.pdbx_description
1 polymer ?
#
loop_
_entity_poly.entity_id
_entity_poly.type
_entity_poly.pdbx_seq_one_letter_code
_entity_poly.pdbx_strand_id
1 'polypeptide(L)' 'MRIAYLLLTFLLTPVYAGYWFLRGIVNRSYWDHFGQRFGIGYPKFPAGCIWIHAVSVGEVQAAAPLIRR' A
#
# COMPACT_ATOMS: atom_id res chain seq x y z
N MET A 1 10.55 -4.57 -24.79
CA MET A 1 10.09 -3.80 -23.62
C MET A 1 9.55 -4.68 -22.48
N ARG A 2 8.59 -5.60 -22.70
CA ARG A 2 8.01 -6.44 -21.63
C ARG A 2 9.03 -7.28 -20.84
N ILE A 3 9.99 -7.92 -21.51
CA ILE A 3 11.00 -8.77 -20.85
C ILE A 3 11.95 -7.93 -20.00
N ALA A 4 12.44 -6.81 -20.52
CA ALA A 4 13.29 -5.89 -19.77
C ALA A 4 12.55 -5.33 -18.53
N TYR A 5 11.27 -4.97 -18.68
CA TYR A 5 10.42 -4.57 -17.56
C TYR A 5 10.28 -5.67 -16.50
N LEU A 6 10.03 -6.92 -16.90
CA LEU A 6 9.88 -8.04 -15.97
C LEU A 6 11.20 -8.34 -15.24
N LEU A 7 12.32 -8.36 -15.97
CA LEU A 7 13.64 -8.58 -15.38
C LEU A 7 14.01 -7.47 -14.40
N LEU A 8 13.81 -6.21 -14.78
CA LEU A 8 14.09 -5.07 -13.92
C LEU A 8 13.21 -5.11 -12.67
N THR A 9 11.91 -5.37 -12.83
CA THR A 9 10.98 -5.51 -11.71
C THR A 9 11.40 -6.64 -10.78
N PHE A 10 11.73 -7.82 -11.34
CA PHE A 10 12.15 -8.99 -10.57
C PHE A 10 13.45 -8.74 -9.81
N LEU A 11 14.41 -8.03 -10.40
CA LEU A 11 15.70 -7.73 -9.76
C LEU A 11 15.59 -6.64 -8.69
N LEU A 12 14.76 -5.61 -8.92
CA LEU A 12 14.56 -4.50 -7.98
C LEU A 12 13.68 -4.91 -6.79
N THR A 13 12.77 -5.86 -6.96
CA THR A 13 11.86 -6.32 -5.89
C THR A 13 12.61 -6.81 -4.63
N PRO A 14 13.59 -7.73 -4.70
CA PRO A 14 14.33 -8.19 -3.51
C PRO A 14 15.20 -7.08 -2.91
N VAL A 15 15.76 -6.18 -3.73
CA VAL A 15 16.53 -5.02 -3.25
C VAL A 15 15.64 -4.10 -2.41
N TYR A 16 14.44 -3.81 -2.92
CA TYR A 16 13.44 -3.03 -2.20
C TYR A 16 12.99 -3.72 -0.90
N ALA A 17 12.72 -5.03 -0.94
CA ALA A 17 12.34 -5.80 0.23
C ALA A 17 13.45 -5.78 1.31
N GLY A 18 14.72 -5.98 0.91
CA GLY A 18 15.87 -5.92 1.80
C GLY A 18 16.05 -4.56 2.46
N TYR A 19 15.88 -3.47 1.69
CA TYR A 19 15.91 -2.11 2.22
C TYR A 19 14.85 -1.91 3.32
N TRP A 20 13.61 -2.31 3.08
CA TRP A 20 12.53 -2.19 4.07
C TRP A 20 12.73 -3.09 5.28
N PHE A 21 13.30 -4.29 5.10
CA PHE A 21 13.64 -5.19 6.20
C PHE A 21 14.68 -4.58 7.13
N LEU A 22 15.78 -4.06 6.57
CA LEU A 22 16.82 -3.34 7.33
C LEU A 22 16.24 -2.11 8.03
N ARG A 23 15.41 -1.33 7.33
CA ARG A 23 14.76 -0.15 7.90
C ARG A 23 13.78 -0.51 9.03
N GLY A 24 13.11 -1.66 8.93
CA GLY A 24 12.25 -2.21 9.97
C GLY A 24 13.02 -2.64 11.21
N ILE A 25 14.19 -3.27 11.06
CA ILE A 25 15.06 -3.61 12.19
C ILE A 25 15.48 -2.35 12.96
N VAL A 26 15.84 -1.28 12.24
CA VAL A 26 16.27 -0.01 12.87
C VAL A 26 15.11 0.73 13.53
N ASN A 27 13.96 0.81 12.86
CA ASN A 27 12.77 1.48 13.39
C ASN A 27 11.67 0.46 13.67
N ARG A 28 11.54 0.02 14.92
CA ARG A 28 10.58 -1.02 15.29
C ARG A 28 9.12 -0.67 14.97
N SER A 29 8.77 0.62 14.96
CA SER A 29 7.48 1.14 14.52
C SER A 29 7.14 0.84 13.04
N TYR A 30 8.12 0.51 12.20
CA TYR A 30 7.87 0.08 10.81
C TYR A 30 7.30 -1.33 10.69
N TRP A 31 7.46 -2.15 11.74
CA TRP A 31 6.78 -3.45 11.85
C TRP A 31 5.32 -3.30 12.22
N ASP A 32 4.98 -2.24 12.97
CA ASP A 32 3.59 -1.87 13.22
C ASP A 32 2.97 -1.54 11.86
N HIS A 33 1.96 -2.31 11.47
CA HIS A 33 1.25 -2.19 10.19
C HIS A 33 2.04 -2.68 8.95
N PHE A 34 3.13 -3.43 9.11
CA PHE A 34 3.82 -4.04 7.97
C PHE A 34 2.87 -4.92 7.13
N GLY A 35 2.00 -5.71 7.80
CA GLY A 35 0.97 -6.50 7.15
C GLY A 35 0.00 -5.68 6.29
N GLN A 36 -0.36 -4.46 6.73
CA GLN A 36 -1.27 -3.59 5.98
C GLN A 36 -0.69 -3.17 4.62
N ARG A 37 0.64 -3.09 4.49
CA ARG A 37 1.30 -2.83 3.19
C ARG A 37 1.08 -3.94 2.18
N PHE A 38 0.83 -5.17 2.63
CA PHE A 38 0.60 -6.35 1.79
C PHE A 38 -0.87 -6.73 1.67
N GLY A 39 -1.81 -5.88 2.12
CA GLY A 39 -3.22 -6.27 2.11
C GLY A 39 -3.65 -7.11 3.31
N ILE A 40 -2.80 -7.30 4.33
CA ILE A 40 -3.07 -8.16 5.49
C ILE A 40 -3.57 -7.32 6.67
N GLY A 41 -4.63 -7.78 7.33
CA GLY A 41 -5.18 -7.13 8.54
C GLY A 41 -6.18 -6.01 8.26
N TYR A 42 -6.67 -5.90 7.02
CA TYR A 42 -7.81 -5.03 6.72
C TYR A 42 -9.12 -5.65 7.26
N PRO A 43 -10.06 -4.83 7.76
CA PRO A 43 -11.36 -5.32 8.18
C PRO A 43 -12.13 -5.89 6.98
N LYS A 44 -13.09 -6.79 7.25
CA LYS A 44 -13.98 -7.29 6.20
C LYS A 44 -14.89 -6.15 5.75
N PHE A 45 -14.84 -5.81 4.46
CA PHE A 45 -15.74 -4.81 3.89
C PHE A 45 -17.10 -5.42 3.55
N PRO A 46 -18.19 -4.67 3.77
CA PRO A 46 -19.48 -5.00 3.19
C PRO A 46 -19.38 -5.09 1.66
N ALA A 47 -20.22 -5.93 1.05
CA ALA A 47 -20.34 -5.96 -0.40
C ALA A 47 -20.76 -4.58 -0.94
N GLY A 48 -20.10 -4.13 -2.01
CA GLY A 48 -20.33 -2.80 -2.59
C GLY A 48 -19.60 -1.64 -1.89
N CYS A 49 -18.75 -1.91 -0.90
CA CYS A 49 -17.91 -0.89 -0.28
C CYS A 49 -16.83 -0.38 -1.26
N ILE A 50 -16.65 0.94 -1.28
CA ILE A 50 -15.54 1.60 -1.98
C ILE A 50 -14.55 2.06 -0.92
N TRP A 51 -13.36 1.46 -0.90
CA TRP A 51 -12.25 1.89 -0.07
C TRP A 51 -11.47 2.99 -0.77
N ILE A 52 -11.31 4.14 -0.11
CA ILE A 52 -10.54 5.28 -0.63
C ILE A 52 -9.37 5.56 0.29
N HIS A 53 -8.17 5.53 -0.27
CA HIS A 53 -6.96 5.98 0.40
C HIS A 53 -6.58 7.36 -0.15
N ALA A 54 -6.39 8.33 0.73
CA ALA A 54 -5.99 9.67 0.37
C ALA A 54 -4.90 10.17 1.33
N VAL A 55 -4.09 11.11 0.87
CA VAL A 55 -2.93 11.65 1.60
C VAL A 55 -3.39 12.74 2.58
N SER A 56 -4.58 13.32 2.36
CA SER A 56 -5.17 14.35 3.22
C SER A 56 -6.66 14.11 3.48
N VAL A 57 -7.13 14.57 4.64
CA VAL A 57 -8.56 14.58 5.00
C VAL A 57 -9.39 15.37 3.97
N GLY A 58 -8.83 16.44 3.42
CA GLY A 58 -9.51 17.25 2.39
C GLY A 58 -9.76 16.47 1.09
N GLU A 59 -8.83 15.60 0.70
CA GLU A 59 -8.98 14.73 -0.47
C GLU A 59 -10.11 13.69 -0.26
N VAL A 60 -10.19 13.11 0.94
CA VAL A 60 -11.30 12.19 1.30
C VAL A 60 -12.64 12.92 1.25
N GLN A 61 -12.71 14.15 1.77
CA GLN A 61 -13.94 14.95 1.74
C GLN A 61 -14.35 15.35 0.32
N ALA A 62 -13.39 15.68 -0.54
CA ALA A 62 -13.64 16.02 -1.94
C ALA A 62 -14.19 14.82 -2.74
N ALA A 63 -13.88 13.58 -2.35
CA ALA A 63 -14.42 12.39 -2.99
C ALA A 63 -15.90 12.10 -2.62
N ALA A 64 -16.36 12.56 -1.45
CA ALA A 64 -17.71 12.28 -0.96
C ALA A 64 -18.86 12.60 -1.95
N PRO A 65 -18.90 13.76 -2.64
CA PRO A 65 -19.97 14.07 -3.61
C PRO A 65 -19.92 13.19 -4.87
N LEU A 66 -18.77 12.61 -5.22
CA LEU A 66 -18.65 11.71 -6.38
C LEU A 66 -19.17 10.30 -6.07
N ILE A 67 -19.03 9.87 -4.82
CA ILE A 67 -19.44 8.53 -4.36
C ILE A 67 -20.96 8.46 -4.11
N ARG A 68 -21.58 9.56 -3.67
CA ARG A 68 -23.01 9.61 -3.32
C ARG A 68 -23.95 9.90 -4.50
N ARG A 69 -23.41 9.98 -5.72
CA ARG A 69 -24.24 10.06 -6.93
C ARG A 69 -24.79 8.69 -7.28
#